data_AF-A0A7S0HYB3-F1
#
_entry.id   AF-A0A7S0HYB3-F1
#
_cell.length_a   1.000
_cell.length_b   1.000
_cell.length_c   1.000
_cell.angle_alpha   90.00
_cell.angle_beta   90.00
_cell.angle_gamma   90.00
#
_symmetry.space_group_name_H-M   'P 1'
#
loop_
_entity.id
_entity.type
_entity.pdbx_description
1 polymer ?
#
loop_
_entity_poly.entity_id
_entity_poly.type
_entity_poly.pdbx_seq_one_letter_code
_entity_poly.pdbx_strand_id
1 'polypeptide(L)'
;VDEDADEELTLQAARHMSLVHHAAGEATRHDQEKQTLGQLALAHTPHKDRGQLPSQSVAPFIWYNLALTRMYKQRSSKLRELCEMASGAKVKLESALARLNDLETIIEDQKQVVEQKKIVANRLLAQVGQETALLDEQRAVLVEDEKKQEALSEILSELQADLKLRVDLAAPLLEKAEAGLNKLDFSNLSELRSVSSPSESLLAVSRSLTILLTQRGKSLPEVEMLVWKEVKKMFSKVDSFLNLLTRFNVKDANPDAVRVVEEQYLVLPVFQEDAKDPPVVSGLKTWVSNIIGMFHIYEEIKPKQHELNIRSKEWEQMAAKVADLSARVKTLESRLTELMANFQDATEEKNAAIKTLEDLSASCEIAGRLAKAVTSSEINPIEEAKDKYDK
;
A
#
# COMPACT_ATOMS: atom_id res chain seq x y z
N VAL A 1 -41.67 -23.71 15.11
CA VAL A 1 -41.62 -22.78 13.95
C VAL A 1 -42.80 -23.02 13.01
N ASP A 2 -43.34 -24.25 12.90
CA ASP A 2 -44.60 -24.50 12.17
C ASP A 2 -45.88 -24.47 13.04
N GLU A 3 -45.80 -24.39 14.36
CA GLU A 3 -47.00 -24.35 15.22
C GLU A 3 -47.69 -22.96 15.23
N ASP A 4 -46.94 -21.85 15.16
CA ASP A 4 -47.52 -20.49 15.17
C ASP A 4 -48.27 -20.17 13.86
N ALA A 5 -47.85 -20.77 12.73
CA ALA A 5 -48.48 -20.56 11.43
C ALA A 5 -49.83 -21.29 11.31
N ASP A 6 -49.93 -22.50 11.89
CA ASP A 6 -51.20 -23.25 11.96
C ASP A 6 -52.19 -22.60 12.96
N GLU A 7 -51.69 -21.98 14.03
CA GLU A 7 -52.54 -21.24 14.97
C GLU A 7 -53.13 -19.96 14.34
N GLU A 8 -52.37 -19.25 13.50
CA GLU A 8 -52.86 -18.08 12.77
C GLU A 8 -53.87 -18.45 11.67
N LEU A 9 -53.63 -19.54 10.94
CA LEU A 9 -54.55 -20.07 9.92
C LEU A 9 -55.87 -20.56 10.52
N THR A 10 -55.82 -21.23 11.68
CA THR A 10 -57.03 -21.65 12.41
C THR A 10 -57.80 -20.46 12.98
N LEU A 11 -57.11 -19.42 13.46
CA LEU A 11 -57.76 -18.17 13.89
C LEU A 11 -58.43 -17.43 12.72
N GLN A 12 -57.79 -17.40 11.55
CA GLN A 12 -58.33 -16.77 10.36
C GLN A 12 -59.53 -17.54 9.80
N ALA A 13 -59.50 -18.87 9.83
CA ALA A 13 -60.63 -19.73 9.48
C ALA A 13 -61.82 -19.55 10.44
N ALA A 14 -61.56 -19.42 11.76
CA ALA A 14 -62.59 -19.15 12.75
C ALA A 14 -63.26 -17.78 12.56
N ARG A 15 -62.47 -16.75 12.20
CA ARG A 15 -63.00 -15.42 11.84
C ARG A 15 -63.87 -15.46 10.59
N HIS A 16 -63.45 -16.19 9.56
CA HIS A 16 -64.23 -16.37 8.34
C HIS A 16 -65.52 -17.15 8.60
N MET A 17 -65.49 -18.22 9.39
CA MET A 17 -66.70 -18.96 9.76
C MET A 17 -67.65 -18.11 10.60
N SER A 18 -67.14 -17.25 11.50
CA SER A 18 -67.96 -16.33 12.27
C SER A 18 -68.64 -15.29 11.38
N LEU A 19 -67.92 -14.73 10.39
CA LEU A 19 -68.48 -13.82 9.38
C LEU A 19 -69.52 -14.50 8.50
N VAL A 20 -69.29 -15.74 8.06
CA VAL A 20 -70.26 -16.51 7.26
C VAL A 20 -71.48 -16.87 8.10
N HIS A 21 -71.31 -17.24 9.37
CA HIS A 21 -72.42 -17.53 10.27
C HIS A 21 -73.22 -16.27 10.63
N HIS A 22 -72.55 -15.11 10.71
CA HIS A 22 -73.20 -13.81 10.87
C HIS A 22 -73.97 -13.41 9.61
N ALA A 23 -73.37 -13.55 8.43
CA ALA A 23 -74.03 -13.30 7.15
C ALA A 23 -75.20 -14.26 6.89
N ALA A 24 -75.08 -15.54 7.28
CA ALA A 24 -76.17 -16.52 7.22
C ALA A 24 -77.28 -16.22 8.24
N GLY A 25 -76.91 -15.74 9.43
CA GLY A 25 -77.83 -15.23 10.45
C GLY A 25 -78.57 -13.97 10.02
N GLU A 26 -77.89 -13.07 9.31
CA GLU A 26 -78.50 -11.90 8.68
C GLU A 26 -79.40 -12.29 7.52
N ALA A 27 -78.99 -13.23 6.67
CA ALA A 27 -79.81 -13.73 5.56
C ALA A 27 -81.08 -14.44 6.05
N THR A 28 -80.96 -15.27 7.09
CA THR A 28 -82.11 -15.94 7.72
C THR A 28 -83.03 -14.96 8.45
N ARG A 29 -82.48 -13.92 9.10
CA ARG A 29 -83.29 -12.78 9.60
C ARG A 29 -83.99 -12.05 8.46
N HIS A 30 -83.33 -11.80 7.35
CA HIS A 30 -83.90 -11.13 6.19
C HIS A 30 -85.01 -11.97 5.53
N ASP A 31 -84.88 -13.30 5.54
CA ASP A 31 -85.91 -14.24 5.07
C ASP A 31 -87.07 -14.40 6.06
N GLN A 32 -86.81 -14.38 7.37
CA GLN A 32 -87.85 -14.32 8.41
C GLN A 32 -88.60 -12.97 8.37
N GLU A 33 -87.91 -11.86 8.13
CA GLU A 33 -88.52 -10.54 7.91
C GLU A 33 -89.33 -10.51 6.61
N LYS A 34 -88.86 -11.16 5.53
CA LYS A 34 -89.66 -11.33 4.30
C LYS A 34 -90.86 -12.25 4.50
N GLN A 35 -90.75 -13.34 5.26
CA GLN A 35 -91.86 -14.24 5.58
C GLN A 35 -92.88 -13.60 6.52
N THR A 36 -92.44 -12.82 7.51
CA THR A 36 -93.35 -12.07 8.39
C THR A 36 -94.00 -10.90 7.66
N LEU A 37 -93.30 -10.21 6.77
CA LEU A 37 -93.89 -9.24 5.83
C LEU A 37 -94.86 -9.92 4.84
N GLY A 38 -94.54 -11.14 4.37
CA GLY A 38 -95.42 -11.95 3.53
C GLY A 38 -96.68 -12.43 4.24
N GLN A 39 -96.58 -12.82 5.53
CA GLN A 39 -97.71 -13.21 6.36
C GLN A 39 -98.57 -11.99 6.77
N LEU A 40 -97.95 -10.82 7.01
CA LEU A 40 -98.66 -9.56 7.25
C LEU A 40 -99.34 -9.01 5.97
N ALA A 41 -98.74 -9.23 4.80
CA ALA A 41 -99.34 -8.90 3.51
C ALA A 41 -100.52 -9.83 3.15
N LEU A 42 -100.45 -11.11 3.54
CA LEU A 42 -101.56 -12.06 3.40
C LEU A 42 -102.72 -11.78 4.36
N ALA A 43 -102.48 -11.15 5.51
CA ALA A 43 -103.52 -10.82 6.50
C ALA A 43 -104.39 -9.60 6.11
N HIS A 44 -103.97 -8.77 5.14
CA HIS A 44 -104.75 -7.62 4.68
C HIS A 44 -104.62 -7.40 3.16
N THR A 45 -105.25 -8.28 2.38
CA THR A 45 -105.59 -8.03 0.98
C THR A 45 -107.10 -7.83 0.85
N PRO A 46 -107.61 -6.60 0.62
CA PRO A 46 -109.04 -6.37 0.53
C PRO A 46 -109.51 -6.51 -0.92
N HIS A 47 -109.65 -7.72 -1.45
CA HIS A 47 -110.42 -7.95 -2.68
C HIS A 47 -111.00 -9.37 -2.79
N LYS A 48 -112.14 -9.61 -2.12
CA LYS A 48 -113.27 -10.38 -2.68
C LYS A 48 -114.52 -10.22 -1.80
N ASP A 49 -115.31 -9.18 -2.05
CA ASP A 49 -116.78 -9.23 -2.14
C ASP A 49 -117.37 -7.81 -2.15
N ARG A 50 -118.21 -7.54 -3.16
CA ARG A 50 -119.00 -6.32 -3.28
C ARG A 50 -120.13 -6.37 -2.26
N GLY A 51 -120.13 -5.46 -1.30
CA GLY A 51 -121.28 -5.22 -0.44
C GLY A 51 -121.00 -4.13 0.59
N GLN A 52 -121.51 -2.93 0.31
CA GLN A 52 -121.74 -1.82 1.25
C GLN A 52 -120.50 -1.24 1.97
N LEU A 53 -120.08 -0.05 1.52
CA LEU A 53 -119.39 0.92 2.39
C LEU A 53 -120.35 1.37 3.49
N PRO A 54 -119.87 1.48 4.74
CA PRO A 54 -119.80 2.83 5.28
C PRO A 54 -118.52 3.12 6.09
N SER A 55 -118.17 4.41 6.10
CA SER A 55 -117.33 5.09 7.11
C SER A 55 -115.82 4.83 7.08
N GLN A 56 -115.12 5.81 6.48
CA GLN A 56 -113.74 6.24 6.72
C GLN A 56 -112.93 5.45 7.78
N SER A 57 -112.13 4.48 7.33
CA SER A 57 -110.94 4.07 8.08
C SER A 57 -109.73 4.61 7.35
N VAL A 58 -109.17 5.71 7.87
CA VAL A 58 -107.91 6.29 7.40
C VAL A 58 -106.73 5.37 7.76
N ALA A 59 -106.95 4.34 8.60
CA ALA A 59 -105.93 3.48 9.17
C ALA A 59 -105.15 2.63 8.15
N PRO A 60 -105.74 1.98 7.11
CA PRO A 60 -104.98 1.24 6.11
C PRO A 60 -104.11 2.15 5.23
N PHE A 61 -104.59 3.36 4.92
CA PHE A 61 -103.84 4.35 4.17
C PHE A 61 -102.70 4.96 5.01
N ILE A 62 -102.93 5.25 6.30
CA ILE A 62 -101.90 5.70 7.23
C ILE A 62 -100.83 4.61 7.43
N TRP A 63 -101.23 3.35 7.58
CA TRP A 63 -100.29 2.23 7.73
C TRP A 63 -99.44 2.02 6.47
N TYR A 64 -100.04 2.06 5.28
CA TYR A 64 -99.32 1.96 4.01
C TYR A 64 -98.31 3.11 3.84
N ASN A 65 -98.72 4.36 4.11
CA ASN A 65 -97.83 5.52 4.06
C ASN A 65 -96.71 5.42 5.10
N LEU A 66 -96.99 4.92 6.32
CA LEU A 66 -95.99 4.72 7.36
C LEU A 66 -94.99 3.61 7.00
N ALA A 67 -95.46 2.50 6.44
CA ALA A 67 -94.63 1.39 5.97
C ALA A 67 -93.73 1.81 4.80
N LEU A 68 -94.28 2.52 3.80
CA LEU A 68 -93.50 3.12 2.72
C LEU A 68 -92.46 4.10 3.24
N THR A 69 -92.85 4.99 4.16
CA THR A 69 -91.92 5.94 4.78
C THR A 69 -90.80 5.23 5.53
N ARG A 70 -91.10 4.12 6.22
CA ARG A 70 -90.09 3.30 6.92
C ARG A 70 -89.14 2.61 5.94
N MET A 71 -89.66 1.99 4.89
CA MET A 71 -88.84 1.36 3.85
C MET A 71 -87.97 2.39 3.12
N TYR A 72 -88.52 3.57 2.81
CA TYR A 72 -87.79 4.65 2.17
C TYR A 72 -86.68 5.20 3.07
N LYS A 73 -86.95 5.38 4.37
CA LYS A 73 -85.95 5.78 5.37
C LYS A 73 -84.84 4.72 5.50
N GLN A 74 -85.18 3.43 5.55
CA GLN A 74 -84.19 2.35 5.64
C GLN A 74 -83.32 2.28 4.38
N ARG A 75 -83.91 2.35 3.18
CA ARG A 75 -83.17 2.36 1.91
C ARG A 75 -82.31 3.62 1.77
N SER A 76 -82.84 4.78 2.16
CA SER A 76 -82.09 6.05 2.15
C SER A 76 -80.92 6.03 3.15
N SER A 77 -81.10 5.44 4.33
CA SER A 77 -80.03 5.25 5.32
C SER A 77 -78.94 4.33 4.76
N LYS A 78 -79.32 3.21 4.15
CA LYS A 78 -78.34 2.28 3.57
C LYS A 78 -77.57 2.88 2.41
N LEU A 79 -78.25 3.65 1.56
CA LEU A 79 -77.62 4.38 0.47
C LEU A 79 -76.63 5.42 1.01
N ARG A 80 -76.97 6.11 2.10
CA ARG A 80 -76.09 7.08 2.76
C ARG A 80 -74.82 6.42 3.32
N GLU A 81 -74.96 5.28 4.02
CA GLU A 81 -73.82 4.50 4.51
C GLU A 81 -72.89 4.06 3.37
N LEU A 82 -73.46 3.59 2.25
CA LEU A 82 -72.69 3.19 1.07
C LEU A 82 -71.97 4.37 0.42
N CYS A 83 -72.64 5.53 0.31
CA CYS A 83 -72.03 6.76 -0.19
C CYS A 83 -70.90 7.26 0.73
N GLU A 84 -71.08 7.22 2.05
CA GLU A 84 -70.04 7.59 3.02
C GLU A 84 -68.85 6.63 2.93
N MET A 85 -69.09 5.33 2.87
CA MET A 85 -68.06 4.31 2.70
C MET A 85 -67.29 4.49 1.38
N ALA A 86 -67.99 4.73 0.28
CA ALA A 86 -67.41 5.01 -1.03
C ALA A 86 -66.57 6.29 -1.01
N SER A 87 -67.06 7.37 -0.39
CA SER A 87 -66.30 8.61 -0.26
C SER A 87 -65.03 8.43 0.57
N GLY A 88 -65.09 7.64 1.65
CA GLY A 88 -63.93 7.31 2.48
C GLY A 88 -62.92 6.39 1.78
N ALA A 89 -63.39 5.45 0.95
CA ALA A 89 -62.55 4.59 0.12
C ALA A 89 -61.81 5.42 -0.95
N LYS A 90 -62.52 6.31 -1.65
CA LYS A 90 -61.95 7.22 -2.64
C LYS A 90 -60.82 8.08 -2.06
N VAL A 91 -61.04 8.71 -0.90
CA VAL A 91 -60.00 9.54 -0.24
C VAL A 91 -58.77 8.70 0.12
N LYS A 92 -58.96 7.45 0.58
CA LYS A 92 -57.84 6.54 0.88
C LYS A 92 -57.09 6.13 -0.38
N LEU A 93 -57.79 5.90 -1.48
CA LEU A 93 -57.18 5.57 -2.78
C LEU A 93 -56.38 6.75 -3.32
N GLU A 94 -56.95 7.96 -3.32
CA GLU A 94 -56.24 9.18 -3.74
C GLU A 94 -54.97 9.40 -2.90
N SER A 95 -55.06 9.19 -1.58
CA SER A 95 -53.90 9.22 -0.67
C SER A 95 -52.86 8.13 -0.98
N ALA A 96 -53.29 6.92 -1.34
CA ALA A 96 -52.40 5.82 -1.73
C ALA A 96 -51.70 6.07 -3.08
N LEU A 97 -52.41 6.64 -4.07
CA LEU A 97 -51.83 7.05 -5.35
C LEU A 97 -50.82 8.19 -5.19
N ALA A 98 -51.10 9.17 -4.32
CA ALA A 98 -50.14 10.22 -3.99
C ALA A 98 -48.85 9.64 -3.39
N ARG A 99 -48.97 8.72 -2.42
CA ARG A 99 -47.82 8.01 -1.84
C ARG A 99 -47.04 7.17 -2.86
N LEU A 100 -47.73 6.58 -3.85
CA LEU A 100 -47.07 5.85 -4.94
C LEU A 100 -46.21 6.79 -5.80
N ASN A 101 -46.74 7.94 -6.20
CA ASN A 101 -45.98 8.95 -6.95
C ASN A 101 -44.77 9.48 -6.16
N ASP A 102 -44.93 9.71 -4.85
CA ASP A 102 -43.83 10.11 -3.97
C ASP A 102 -42.73 9.03 -3.95
N LEU A 103 -43.13 7.75 -3.87
CA LEU A 103 -42.20 6.62 -3.83
C LEU A 103 -41.50 6.41 -5.17
N GLU A 104 -42.17 6.63 -6.30
CA GLU A 104 -41.54 6.66 -7.63
C GLU A 104 -40.49 7.77 -7.74
N THR A 105 -40.75 8.95 -7.16
CA THR A 105 -39.80 10.06 -7.12
C THR A 105 -38.57 9.70 -6.28
N ILE A 106 -38.77 9.14 -5.09
CA ILE A 106 -37.69 8.67 -4.21
C ILE A 106 -36.82 7.60 -4.90
N ILE A 107 -37.44 6.70 -5.67
CA ILE A 107 -36.71 5.69 -6.46
C ILE A 107 -35.79 6.35 -7.48
N GLU A 108 -36.26 7.40 -8.17
CA GLU A 108 -35.45 8.08 -9.17
C GLU A 108 -34.26 8.82 -8.53
N ASP A 109 -34.47 9.49 -7.40
CA ASP A 109 -33.40 10.10 -6.62
C ASP A 109 -32.38 9.03 -6.15
N GLN A 110 -32.87 7.89 -5.66
CA GLN A 110 -32.01 6.80 -5.20
C GLN A 110 -31.20 6.16 -6.34
N LYS A 111 -31.74 6.07 -7.56
CA LYS A 111 -30.97 5.62 -8.74
C LYS A 111 -29.79 6.54 -9.02
N GLN A 112 -29.98 7.85 -8.91
CA GLN A 112 -28.89 8.82 -9.09
C GLN A 112 -27.80 8.63 -8.02
N VAL A 113 -28.19 8.41 -6.76
CA VAL A 113 -27.25 8.11 -5.67
C VAL A 113 -26.45 6.85 -5.96
N VAL A 114 -27.09 5.77 -6.42
CA VAL A 114 -26.41 4.52 -6.79
C VAL A 114 -25.40 4.75 -7.91
N GLU A 115 -25.76 5.48 -8.96
CA GLU A 115 -24.86 5.76 -10.07
C GLU A 115 -23.67 6.62 -9.65
N GLN A 116 -23.88 7.64 -8.81
CA GLN A 116 -22.80 8.44 -8.24
C GLN A 116 -21.83 7.58 -7.42
N LYS A 117 -22.35 6.70 -6.54
CA LYS A 117 -21.53 5.78 -5.73
C LYS A 117 -20.75 4.79 -6.58
N LYS A 118 -21.35 4.31 -7.67
CA LYS A 118 -20.68 3.44 -8.65
C LYS A 118 -19.53 4.15 -9.36
N ILE A 119 -19.70 5.42 -9.76
CA ILE A 119 -18.63 6.23 -10.35
C ILE A 119 -17.46 6.38 -9.36
N VAL A 120 -17.74 6.68 -8.09
CA VAL A 120 -16.71 6.81 -7.04
C VAL A 120 -15.96 5.49 -6.85
N ALA A 121 -16.66 4.37 -6.70
CA ALA A 121 -16.03 3.05 -6.54
C ALA A 121 -15.17 2.67 -7.75
N ASN A 122 -15.65 2.89 -8.98
CA ASN A 122 -14.88 2.62 -10.20
C ASN A 122 -13.63 3.51 -10.31
N ARG A 123 -13.72 4.78 -9.90
CA ARG A 123 -12.58 5.69 -9.87
C ARG A 123 -11.52 5.21 -8.89
N LEU A 124 -11.92 4.81 -7.68
CA LEU A 124 -11.01 4.26 -6.68
C LEU A 124 -10.35 2.97 -7.20
N LEU A 125 -11.11 2.07 -7.82
CA LEU A 125 -10.57 0.85 -8.42
C LEU A 125 -9.52 1.12 -9.50
N ALA A 126 -9.77 2.09 -10.37
CA ALA A 126 -8.81 2.49 -11.40
C ALA A 126 -7.52 3.04 -10.77
N GLN A 127 -7.65 3.83 -9.70
CA GLN A 127 -6.50 4.36 -8.98
C GLN A 127 -5.72 3.26 -8.25
N VAL A 128 -6.39 2.26 -7.65
CA VAL A 128 -5.73 1.08 -7.05
C VAL A 128 -4.92 0.36 -8.11
N GLY A 129 -5.50 0.09 -9.28
CA GLY A 129 -4.79 -0.59 -10.37
C GLY A 129 -3.55 0.16 -10.84
N GLN A 130 -3.61 1.49 -10.95
CA GLN A 130 -2.45 2.32 -11.32
C GLN A 130 -1.36 2.29 -10.25
N GLU A 131 -1.74 2.40 -8.97
CA GLU A 131 -0.78 2.40 -7.86
C GLU A 131 -0.14 1.02 -7.67
N THR A 132 -0.90 -0.07 -7.85
CA THR A 132 -0.35 -1.44 -7.82
C THR A 132 0.69 -1.63 -8.92
N ALA A 133 0.37 -1.23 -10.16
CA ALA A 133 1.31 -1.36 -11.28
C ALA A 133 2.61 -0.57 -11.04
N LEU A 134 2.49 0.65 -10.52
CA LEU A 134 3.64 1.49 -10.20
C LEU A 134 4.46 0.93 -9.02
N LEU A 135 3.80 0.35 -8.02
CA LEU A 135 4.46 -0.33 -6.90
C LEU A 135 5.26 -1.55 -7.39
N ASP A 136 4.67 -2.37 -8.25
CA ASP A 136 5.32 -3.56 -8.79
C ASP A 136 6.53 -3.19 -9.66
N GLU A 137 6.44 -2.13 -10.47
CA GLU A 137 7.57 -1.60 -11.22
C GLU A 137 8.70 -1.13 -10.29
N GLN A 138 8.38 -0.35 -9.25
CA GLN A 138 9.40 0.12 -8.31
C GLN A 138 10.03 -1.00 -7.49
N ARG A 139 9.27 -2.03 -7.12
CA ARG A 139 9.79 -3.23 -6.46
C ARG A 139 10.74 -4.01 -7.37
N ALA A 140 10.40 -4.15 -8.65
CA ALA A 140 11.27 -4.82 -9.61
C ALA A 140 12.62 -4.11 -9.74
N VAL A 141 12.61 -2.77 -9.86
CA VAL A 141 13.83 -1.96 -9.89
C VAL A 141 14.60 -2.08 -8.58
N LEU A 142 13.92 -2.01 -7.43
CA LEU A 142 14.56 -2.14 -6.11
C LEU A 142 15.32 -3.48 -5.98
N VAL A 143 14.70 -4.59 -6.37
CA VAL A 143 15.33 -5.92 -6.31
C VAL A 143 16.55 -6.01 -7.23
N GLU A 144 16.49 -5.41 -8.42
CA GLU A 144 17.64 -5.37 -9.33
C GLU A 144 18.78 -4.53 -8.75
N ASP A 145 18.45 -3.40 -8.16
CA ASP A 145 19.40 -2.46 -7.58
C ASP A 145 20.04 -3.00 -6.28
N GLU A 146 19.28 -3.72 -5.46
CA GLU A 146 19.80 -4.45 -4.29
C GLU A 146 20.81 -5.53 -4.70
N LYS A 147 20.52 -6.30 -5.78
CA LYS A 147 21.48 -7.28 -6.32
C LYS A 147 22.77 -6.64 -6.80
N LYS A 148 22.70 -5.49 -7.47
CA LYS A 148 23.89 -4.73 -7.89
C LYS A 148 24.67 -4.23 -6.68
N GLN A 149 23.98 -3.74 -5.64
CA GLN A 149 24.61 -3.29 -4.41
C GLN A 149 25.32 -4.44 -3.68
N GLU A 150 24.72 -5.63 -3.64
CA GLU A 150 25.32 -6.83 -3.04
C GLU A 150 26.56 -7.28 -3.81
N ALA A 151 26.49 -7.35 -5.13
CA ALA A 151 27.66 -7.66 -5.97
C ALA A 151 28.81 -6.67 -5.78
N LEU A 152 28.51 -5.36 -5.65
CA LEU A 152 29.53 -4.35 -5.33
C LEU A 152 30.11 -4.54 -3.92
N SER A 153 29.30 -4.97 -2.95
CA SER A 153 29.73 -5.26 -1.59
C SER A 153 30.70 -6.44 -1.54
N GLU A 154 30.46 -7.48 -2.33
CA GLU A 154 31.36 -8.63 -2.46
C GLU A 154 32.72 -8.20 -3.04
N ILE A 155 32.71 -7.45 -4.15
CA ILE A 155 33.94 -6.91 -4.77
C ILE A 155 34.71 -6.04 -3.76
N LEU A 156 34.03 -5.20 -2.98
CA LEU A 156 34.68 -4.38 -1.95
C LEU A 156 35.30 -5.23 -0.84
N SER A 157 34.63 -6.29 -0.41
CA SER A 157 35.15 -7.22 0.60
C SER A 157 36.43 -7.91 0.11
N GLU A 158 36.43 -8.38 -1.13
CA GLU A 158 37.60 -9.00 -1.77
C GLU A 158 38.77 -8.02 -1.89
N LEU A 159 38.52 -6.80 -2.39
CA LEU A 159 39.54 -5.75 -2.50
C LEU A 159 40.11 -5.36 -1.14
N GLN A 160 39.27 -5.27 -0.10
CA GLN A 160 39.70 -4.99 1.27
C GLN A 160 40.58 -6.11 1.81
N ALA A 161 40.21 -7.37 1.58
CA ALA A 161 40.98 -8.53 2.03
C ALA A 161 42.35 -8.60 1.34
N ASP A 162 42.41 -8.40 0.03
CA ASP A 162 43.66 -8.40 -0.73
C ASP A 162 44.56 -7.22 -0.35
N LEU A 163 43.99 -6.03 -0.14
CA LEU A 163 44.75 -4.88 0.37
C LEU A 163 45.31 -5.14 1.76
N LYS A 164 44.52 -5.72 2.66
CA LYS A 164 44.96 -6.08 4.01
C LYS A 164 46.13 -7.06 3.96
N LEU A 165 46.04 -8.10 3.13
CA LEU A 165 47.12 -9.07 2.94
C LEU A 165 48.42 -8.38 2.50
N ARG A 166 48.34 -7.43 1.55
CA ARG A 166 49.52 -6.68 1.08
C ARG A 166 50.10 -5.78 2.16
N VAL A 167 49.25 -5.12 2.97
CA VAL A 167 49.69 -4.33 4.12
C VAL A 167 50.38 -5.21 5.17
N ASP A 168 49.84 -6.39 5.43
CA ASP A 168 50.41 -7.36 6.37
C ASP A 168 51.78 -7.89 5.87
N LEU A 169 52.00 -8.00 4.55
CA LEU A 169 53.30 -8.30 3.97
C LEU A 169 54.32 -7.15 4.12
N ALA A 170 53.86 -5.89 4.18
CA ALA A 170 54.73 -4.74 4.37
C ALA A 170 55.21 -4.60 5.83
N ALA A 171 54.41 -5.01 6.81
CA ALA A 171 54.73 -4.92 8.24
C ALA A 171 56.08 -5.55 8.64
N PRO A 172 56.40 -6.81 8.27
CA PRO A 172 57.69 -7.42 8.63
C PRO A 172 58.88 -6.78 7.91
N LEU A 173 58.68 -6.18 6.73
CA LEU A 173 59.75 -5.44 6.04
C LEU A 173 60.07 -4.14 6.77
N LEU A 174 59.04 -3.44 7.27
CA LEU A 174 59.22 -2.24 8.09
C LEU A 174 59.98 -2.57 9.38
N GLU A 175 59.58 -3.63 10.09
CA GLU A 175 60.26 -4.05 11.32
C GLU A 175 61.73 -4.40 11.06
N LYS A 176 62.04 -5.10 9.96
CA LYS A 176 63.43 -5.38 9.56
C LYS A 176 64.20 -4.12 9.19
N ALA A 177 63.57 -3.16 8.52
CA ALA A 177 64.19 -1.87 8.21
C ALA A 177 64.50 -1.08 9.50
N GLU A 178 63.56 -1.03 10.44
CA GLU A 178 63.75 -0.40 11.77
C GLU A 178 64.83 -1.10 12.59
N ALA A 179 64.87 -2.44 12.58
CA ALA A 179 65.94 -3.21 13.21
C ALA A 179 67.31 -2.90 12.58
N GLY A 180 67.36 -2.67 11.26
CA GLY A 180 68.54 -2.18 10.55
C GLY A 180 68.98 -0.80 11.04
N LEU A 181 68.04 0.13 11.25
CA LEU A 181 68.32 1.46 11.80
C LEU A 181 68.78 1.40 13.26
N ASN A 182 68.24 0.49 14.07
CA ASN A 182 68.64 0.34 15.47
C ASN A 182 70.07 -0.18 15.64
N LYS A 183 70.66 -0.80 14.60
CA LYS A 183 72.10 -1.14 14.55
C LYS A 183 72.99 0.09 14.27
N LEU A 184 72.40 1.21 13.87
CA LEU A 184 73.10 2.47 13.63
C LEU A 184 73.14 3.30 14.91
N ASP A 185 74.26 3.25 15.62
CA ASP A 185 74.52 4.17 16.73
C ASP A 185 75.32 5.40 16.25
N PHE A 186 75.28 6.47 17.04
CA PHE A 186 76.03 7.69 16.74
C PHE A 186 77.55 7.43 16.70
N SER A 187 78.05 6.52 17.53
CA SER A 187 79.48 6.16 17.60
C SER A 187 79.97 5.58 16.27
N ASN A 188 79.35 4.50 15.78
CA ASN A 188 79.74 3.81 14.56
C ASN A 188 79.53 4.68 13.31
N LEU A 189 78.50 5.54 13.29
CA LEU A 189 78.30 6.49 12.19
C LEU A 189 79.33 7.63 12.20
N SER A 190 79.80 8.07 13.37
CA SER A 190 80.87 9.06 13.48
C SER A 190 82.22 8.49 13.01
N GLU A 191 82.45 7.19 13.19
CA GLU A 191 83.63 6.47 12.70
C GLU A 191 83.68 6.41 11.17
N LEU A 192 82.53 6.32 10.47
CA LEU A 192 82.50 6.40 9.00
C LEU A 192 83.07 7.72 8.45
N ARG A 193 83.07 8.79 9.25
CA ARG A 193 83.63 10.08 8.87
C ARG A 193 85.16 10.10 8.90
N SER A 194 85.82 9.22 9.66
CA SER A 194 87.29 9.14 9.70
C SER A 194 87.86 8.18 8.64
N VAL A 195 87.03 7.32 8.03
CA VAL A 195 87.44 6.36 6.98
C VAL A 195 87.99 7.08 5.74
N SER A 196 89.27 6.84 5.43
CA SER A 196 89.98 7.38 4.26
C SER A 196 89.84 6.50 3.02
N SER A 197 89.81 5.18 3.20
CA SER A 197 89.60 4.18 2.14
C SER A 197 88.47 3.22 2.54
N PRO A 198 87.27 3.31 1.93
CA PRO A 198 86.14 2.46 2.29
C PRO A 198 86.35 1.02 1.81
N SER A 199 85.75 0.05 2.50
CA SER A 199 85.59 -1.29 1.96
C SER A 199 84.62 -1.29 0.78
N GLU A 200 84.68 -2.33 -0.06
CA GLU A 200 83.79 -2.47 -1.21
C GLU A 200 82.31 -2.50 -0.77
N SER A 201 81.98 -3.25 0.29
CA SER A 201 80.64 -3.27 0.90
C SER A 201 80.18 -1.88 1.35
N LEU A 202 81.04 -1.13 2.05
CA LEU A 202 80.69 0.21 2.54
C LEU A 202 80.46 1.19 1.39
N LEU A 203 81.30 1.15 0.36
CA LEU A 203 81.17 2.02 -0.81
C LEU A 203 79.88 1.70 -1.59
N ALA A 204 79.57 0.42 -1.81
CA ALA A 204 78.36 -0.02 -2.50
C ALA A 204 77.09 0.46 -1.77
N VAL A 205 77.02 0.25 -0.46
CA VAL A 205 75.87 0.62 0.38
C VAL A 205 75.70 2.14 0.49
N SER A 206 76.80 2.86 0.58
CA SER A 206 76.74 4.32 0.69
C SER A 206 76.31 4.96 -0.64
N ARG A 207 76.74 4.39 -1.78
CA ARG A 207 76.29 4.79 -3.12
C ARG A 207 74.81 4.49 -3.33
N SER A 208 74.37 3.26 -3.04
CA SER A 208 72.95 2.87 -3.16
C SER A 208 72.06 3.78 -2.33
N LEU A 209 72.50 4.14 -1.13
CA LEU A 209 71.75 5.02 -0.25
C LEU A 209 71.65 6.46 -0.78
N THR A 210 72.74 6.98 -1.35
CA THR A 210 72.75 8.32 -1.97
C THR A 210 71.78 8.38 -3.16
N ILE A 211 71.74 7.31 -3.97
CA ILE A 211 70.81 7.18 -5.09
C ILE A 211 69.37 7.09 -4.56
N LEU A 212 69.10 6.20 -3.60
CA LEU A 212 67.76 5.96 -3.04
C LEU A 212 67.16 7.21 -2.35
N LEU A 213 67.99 8.03 -1.70
CA LEU A 213 67.57 9.28 -1.06
C LEU A 213 67.39 10.45 -2.05
N THR A 214 67.62 10.24 -3.34
CA THR A 214 67.35 11.25 -4.37
C THR A 214 65.85 11.46 -4.49
N GLN A 215 65.40 12.69 -4.24
CA GLN A 215 63.98 13.05 -4.29
C GLN A 215 63.36 12.76 -5.66
N ARG A 216 62.09 12.33 -5.65
CA ARG A 216 61.29 12.14 -6.86
C ARG A 216 61.27 13.41 -7.71
N GLY A 217 61.54 13.26 -9.02
CA GLY A 217 61.57 14.36 -9.98
C GLY A 217 62.91 15.07 -10.14
N LYS A 218 63.94 14.69 -9.36
CA LYS A 218 65.33 15.14 -9.60
C LYS A 218 66.08 14.12 -10.47
N SER A 219 67.00 14.63 -11.29
CA SER A 219 67.92 13.78 -12.06
C SER A 219 68.77 12.95 -11.10
N LEU A 220 68.91 11.66 -11.40
CA LEU A 220 69.76 10.77 -10.62
C LEU A 220 71.22 11.22 -10.74
N PRO A 221 72.00 11.16 -9.64
CA PRO A 221 73.43 11.38 -9.71
C PRO A 221 74.08 10.29 -10.57
N GLU A 222 75.00 10.68 -11.45
CA GLU A 222 75.78 9.73 -12.23
C GLU A 222 76.60 8.81 -11.32
N VAL A 223 76.48 7.50 -11.52
CA VAL A 223 77.11 6.49 -10.67
C VAL A 223 78.63 6.64 -10.61
N GLU A 224 79.24 7.07 -11.71
CA GLU A 224 80.67 7.34 -11.82
C GLU A 224 81.12 8.54 -10.95
N MET A 225 80.24 9.53 -10.75
CA MET A 225 80.50 10.71 -9.91
C MET A 225 80.32 10.43 -8.41
N LEU A 226 79.70 9.31 -8.03
CA LEU A 226 79.52 8.88 -6.64
C LEU A 226 80.81 8.25 -6.08
N VAL A 227 81.92 8.98 -6.16
CA VAL A 227 83.19 8.62 -5.52
C VAL A 227 83.04 8.77 -4.00
N TRP A 228 83.81 8.01 -3.20
CA TRP A 228 83.74 8.03 -1.73
C TRP A 228 83.69 9.45 -1.14
N LYS A 229 84.47 10.39 -1.69
CA LYS A 229 84.50 11.79 -1.25
C LYS A 229 83.13 12.48 -1.31
N GLU A 230 82.33 12.19 -2.33
CA GLU A 230 81.01 12.78 -2.53
C GLU A 230 79.97 12.13 -1.63
N VAL A 231 79.95 10.80 -1.60
CA VAL A 231 79.02 10.01 -0.78
C VAL A 231 79.26 10.23 0.72
N LYS A 232 80.52 10.40 1.13
CA LYS A 232 80.92 10.67 2.52
C LYS A 232 80.33 11.98 3.06
N LYS A 233 79.97 12.95 2.21
CA LYS A 233 79.33 14.20 2.64
C LYS A 233 78.00 13.95 3.34
N MET A 234 77.28 12.89 2.98
CA MET A 234 76.03 12.49 3.62
C MET A 234 76.22 12.18 5.11
N PHE A 235 77.35 11.60 5.49
CA PHE A 235 77.69 11.28 6.89
C PHE A 235 78.25 12.48 7.67
N SER A 236 78.41 13.66 7.05
CA SER A 236 78.98 14.84 7.74
C SER A 236 78.08 15.37 8.86
N LYS A 237 76.75 15.20 8.73
CA LYS A 237 75.73 15.57 9.71
C LYS A 237 74.94 14.33 10.13
N VAL A 238 75.53 13.54 11.03
CA VAL A 238 74.99 12.23 11.49
C VAL A 238 73.55 12.35 11.97
N ASP A 239 73.21 13.36 12.78
CA ASP A 239 71.85 13.55 13.30
C ASP A 239 70.83 13.83 12.18
N SER A 240 71.21 14.64 11.19
CA SER A 240 70.34 14.93 10.04
C SER A 240 70.15 13.72 9.15
N PHE A 241 71.19 12.90 9.00
CA PHE A 241 71.17 11.67 8.21
C PHE A 241 70.28 10.60 8.86
N LEU A 242 70.43 10.33 10.16
CA LEU A 242 69.55 9.41 10.88
C LEU A 242 68.09 9.85 10.82
N ASN A 243 67.81 11.14 11.06
CA ASN A 243 66.45 11.68 10.93
C ASN A 243 65.89 11.50 9.51
N LEU A 244 66.71 11.61 8.48
CA LEU A 244 66.29 11.39 7.10
C LEU A 244 65.90 9.94 6.84
N LEU A 245 66.66 8.97 7.37
CA LEU A 245 66.34 7.54 7.24
C LEU A 245 65.09 7.14 8.03
N THR A 246 64.96 7.61 9.28
CA THR A 246 63.81 7.29 10.14
C THR A 246 62.51 7.91 9.61
N ARG A 247 62.57 9.11 9.00
CA ARG A 247 61.41 9.79 8.42
C ARG A 247 61.23 9.51 6.93
N PHE A 248 62.01 8.58 6.37
CA PHE A 248 61.93 8.27 4.95
C PHE A 248 60.56 7.68 4.63
N ASN A 249 59.83 8.37 3.75
CA ASN A 249 58.52 7.93 3.31
C ASN A 249 58.67 7.21 1.97
N VAL A 250 58.35 5.91 1.96
CA VAL A 250 58.41 5.04 0.78
C VAL A 250 57.58 5.61 -0.39
N LYS A 251 56.52 6.38 -0.10
CA LYS A 251 55.67 7.02 -1.13
C LYS A 251 56.41 8.08 -1.96
N ASP A 252 57.41 8.71 -1.36
CA ASP A 252 58.18 9.82 -1.94
C ASP A 252 59.46 9.32 -2.64
N ALA A 253 59.73 8.01 -2.60
CA ALA A 253 60.85 7.40 -3.28
C ALA A 253 60.75 7.59 -4.81
N ASN A 254 61.90 7.80 -5.45
CA ASN A 254 61.98 7.92 -6.89
C ASN A 254 62.03 6.51 -7.54
N PRO A 255 61.06 6.12 -8.38
CA PRO A 255 61.06 4.80 -9.03
C PRO A 255 62.34 4.50 -9.82
N ASP A 256 62.89 5.51 -10.50
CA ASP A 256 64.14 5.34 -11.25
C ASP A 256 65.34 5.11 -10.31
N ALA A 257 65.33 5.71 -9.12
CA ALA A 257 66.37 5.47 -8.11
C ALA A 257 66.29 4.04 -7.56
N VAL A 258 65.07 3.57 -7.27
CA VAL A 258 64.82 2.20 -6.80
C VAL A 258 65.32 1.17 -7.82
N ARG A 259 64.95 1.35 -9.10
CA ARG A 259 65.39 0.48 -10.20
C ARG A 259 66.92 0.43 -10.31
N VAL A 260 67.60 1.57 -10.28
CA VAL A 260 69.07 1.62 -10.37
C VAL A 260 69.73 0.92 -9.19
N VAL A 261 69.20 1.09 -7.98
CA VAL A 261 69.75 0.42 -6.79
C VAL A 261 69.55 -1.09 -6.87
N GLU A 262 68.38 -1.54 -7.32
CA GLU A 262 68.06 -2.95 -7.48
C GLU A 262 68.96 -3.61 -8.53
N GLU A 263 69.05 -3.05 -9.73
CA GLU A 263 69.80 -3.63 -10.85
C GLU A 263 71.33 -3.60 -10.63
N GLN A 264 71.86 -2.53 -10.03
CA GLN A 264 73.31 -2.32 -9.95
C GLN A 264 73.94 -2.70 -8.61
N TYR A 265 73.18 -2.71 -7.51
CA TYR A 265 73.73 -2.92 -6.17
C TYR A 265 73.16 -4.16 -5.48
N LEU A 266 71.84 -4.39 -5.50
CA LEU A 266 71.24 -5.55 -4.81
C LEU A 266 71.67 -6.90 -5.43
N VAL A 267 72.05 -6.91 -6.71
CA VAL A 267 72.56 -8.12 -7.41
C VAL A 267 74.00 -8.46 -7.00
N LEU A 268 74.76 -7.49 -6.47
CA LEU A 268 76.17 -7.72 -6.14
C LEU A 268 76.31 -8.61 -4.90
N PRO A 269 77.22 -9.61 -4.90
CA PRO A 269 77.49 -10.43 -3.72
C PRO A 269 77.89 -9.61 -2.49
N VAL A 270 78.57 -8.47 -2.72
CA VAL A 270 78.97 -7.53 -1.66
C VAL A 270 77.81 -6.83 -0.98
N PHE A 271 76.57 -6.98 -1.47
CA PHE A 271 75.37 -6.40 -0.86
C PHE A 271 74.59 -7.41 -0.01
N GLN A 272 74.88 -8.71 -0.12
CA GLN A 272 74.34 -9.73 0.77
C GLN A 272 74.93 -9.60 2.19
N GLU A 273 74.32 -10.28 3.15
CA GLU A 273 74.82 -10.30 4.53
C GLU A 273 76.20 -10.99 4.59
N ASP A 274 77.23 -10.23 4.94
CA ASP A 274 78.57 -10.76 5.24
C ASP A 274 78.86 -10.57 6.73
N ALA A 275 79.26 -11.65 7.41
CA ALA A 275 79.65 -11.62 8.82
C ALA A 275 80.90 -10.75 9.08
N LYS A 276 81.66 -10.41 8.03
CA LYS A 276 82.82 -9.50 8.11
C LYS A 276 82.43 -8.02 8.07
N ASP A 277 81.18 -7.70 7.75
CA ASP A 277 80.75 -6.30 7.69
C ASP A 277 80.58 -5.70 9.09
N PRO A 278 81.01 -4.44 9.30
CA PRO A 278 80.69 -3.71 10.52
C PRO A 278 79.18 -3.60 10.75
N PRO A 279 78.71 -3.51 12.00
CA PRO A 279 77.27 -3.40 12.33
C PRO A 279 76.55 -2.29 11.57
N VAL A 280 77.23 -1.15 11.34
CA VAL A 280 76.70 -0.01 10.58
C VAL A 280 76.46 -0.35 9.10
N VAL A 281 77.36 -1.12 8.47
CA VAL A 281 77.22 -1.54 7.07
C VAL A 281 76.11 -2.58 6.95
N SER A 282 76.07 -3.55 7.87
CA SER A 282 74.98 -4.54 7.95
C SER A 282 73.62 -3.86 8.13
N GLY A 283 73.49 -2.92 9.07
CA GLY A 283 72.26 -2.19 9.31
C GLY A 283 71.76 -1.39 8.10
N LEU A 284 72.68 -0.70 7.39
CA LEU A 284 72.34 0.04 6.17
C LEU A 284 71.94 -0.88 5.00
N LYS A 285 72.61 -2.03 4.82
CA LYS A 285 72.21 -3.05 3.82
C LYS A 285 70.79 -3.55 4.07
N THR A 286 70.52 -3.94 5.33
CA THR A 286 69.20 -4.40 5.76
C THR A 286 68.16 -3.32 5.51
N TRP A 287 68.44 -2.06 5.86
CA TRP A 287 67.52 -0.95 5.62
C TRP A 287 67.21 -0.75 4.13
N VAL A 288 68.24 -0.64 3.27
CA VAL A 288 68.07 -0.41 1.83
C VAL A 288 67.25 -1.52 1.17
N SER A 289 67.58 -2.80 1.46
CA SER A 289 66.88 -3.93 0.87
C SER A 289 65.40 -3.99 1.27
N ASN A 290 65.08 -3.75 2.55
CA ASN A 290 63.69 -3.79 3.02
C ASN A 290 62.89 -2.57 2.55
N ILE A 291 63.49 -1.38 2.44
CA ILE A 291 62.83 -0.19 1.87
C ILE A 291 62.47 -0.40 0.40
N ILE A 292 63.35 -1.03 -0.38
CA ILE A 292 63.05 -1.38 -1.78
C ILE A 292 61.92 -2.42 -1.87
N GLY A 293 61.95 -3.44 -1.00
CA GLY A 293 60.84 -4.40 -0.91
C GLY A 293 59.51 -3.74 -0.53
N MET A 294 59.51 -2.81 0.42
CA MET A 294 58.32 -2.02 0.79
C MET A 294 57.84 -1.13 -0.35
N PHE A 295 58.75 -0.58 -1.16
CA PHE A 295 58.40 0.24 -2.32
C PHE A 295 57.60 -0.56 -3.35
N HIS A 296 58.05 -1.78 -3.67
CA HIS A 296 57.32 -2.67 -4.58
C HIS A 296 55.92 -3.02 -4.05
N ILE A 297 55.80 -3.36 -2.76
CA ILE A 297 54.48 -3.59 -2.14
C ILE A 297 53.63 -2.32 -2.18
N TYR A 298 54.21 -1.14 -1.96
CA TYR A 298 53.49 0.12 -2.05
C TYR A 298 52.97 0.40 -3.47
N GLU A 299 53.76 0.10 -4.51
CA GLU A 299 53.33 0.24 -5.90
C GLU A 299 52.17 -0.70 -6.25
N GLU A 300 52.09 -1.88 -5.62
CA GLU A 300 50.94 -2.79 -5.75
C GLU A 300 49.71 -2.31 -4.95
N ILE A 301 49.91 -1.73 -3.77
CA ILE A 301 48.83 -1.26 -2.89
C ILE A 301 48.14 -0.01 -3.48
N LYS A 302 48.91 0.92 -4.08
CA LYS A 302 48.39 2.19 -4.60
C LYS A 302 47.22 2.04 -5.60
N PRO A 303 47.32 1.25 -6.68
CA PRO A 303 46.20 1.07 -7.61
C PRO A 303 45.02 0.38 -6.94
N LYS A 304 45.24 -0.59 -6.03
CA LYS A 304 44.17 -1.27 -5.29
C LYS A 304 43.43 -0.35 -4.33
N GLN A 305 44.16 0.53 -3.63
CA GLN A 305 43.58 1.60 -2.81
C GLN A 305 42.74 2.56 -3.66
N HIS A 306 43.22 2.90 -4.85
CA HIS A 306 42.48 3.76 -5.77
C HIS A 306 41.18 3.09 -6.25
N GLU A 307 41.26 1.83 -6.68
CA GLU A 307 40.11 1.03 -7.10
C GLU A 307 39.10 0.88 -5.96
N LEU A 308 39.55 0.53 -4.74
CA LEU A 308 38.69 0.43 -3.57
C LEU A 308 37.95 1.75 -3.29
N ASN A 309 38.64 2.89 -3.39
CA ASN A 309 37.99 4.19 -3.20
C ASN A 309 36.95 4.50 -4.30
N ILE A 310 37.20 4.09 -5.54
CA ILE A 310 36.23 4.25 -6.64
C ILE A 310 35.00 3.38 -6.36
N ARG A 311 35.21 2.08 -6.10
CA ARG A 311 34.13 1.12 -5.82
C ARG A 311 33.34 1.47 -4.57
N SER A 312 34.00 2.00 -3.55
CA SER A 312 33.32 2.44 -2.31
C SER A 312 32.38 3.60 -2.60
N LYS A 313 32.80 4.56 -3.43
CA LYS A 313 31.93 5.66 -3.86
C LYS A 313 30.78 5.18 -4.73
N GLU A 314 31.03 4.24 -5.65
CA GLU A 314 29.97 3.61 -6.45
C GLU A 314 28.94 2.91 -5.55
N TRP A 315 29.40 2.16 -4.56
CA TRP A 315 28.55 1.49 -3.58
C TRP A 315 27.75 2.48 -2.72
N GLU A 316 28.37 3.56 -2.23
CA GLU A 316 27.68 4.60 -1.45
C GLU A 316 26.55 5.26 -2.26
N GLN A 317 26.81 5.59 -3.52
CA GLN A 317 25.79 6.14 -4.42
C GLN A 317 24.67 5.14 -4.67
N MET A 318 25.00 3.85 -4.82
CA MET A 318 24.02 2.80 -5.02
C MET A 318 23.15 2.59 -3.78
N ALA A 319 23.77 2.51 -2.60
CA ALA A 319 23.09 2.38 -1.32
C ALA A 319 22.13 3.55 -1.07
N ALA A 320 22.52 4.77 -1.43
CA ALA A 320 21.63 5.94 -1.34
C ALA A 320 20.41 5.82 -2.26
N LYS A 321 20.59 5.32 -3.50
CA LYS A 321 19.48 5.07 -4.44
C LYS A 321 18.54 3.97 -3.93
N VAL A 322 19.08 2.86 -3.43
CA VAL A 322 18.30 1.76 -2.85
C VAL A 322 17.50 2.25 -1.64
N ALA A 323 18.11 3.07 -0.78
CA ALA A 323 17.41 3.67 0.36
C ALA A 323 16.25 4.59 -0.05
N ASP A 324 16.47 5.46 -1.05
CA ASP A 324 15.40 6.32 -1.60
C ASP A 324 14.26 5.51 -2.23
N LEU A 325 14.60 4.53 -3.08
CA LEU A 325 13.62 3.65 -3.71
C LEU A 325 12.84 2.84 -2.68
N SER A 326 13.50 2.28 -1.67
CA SER A 326 12.86 1.56 -0.57
C SER A 326 11.87 2.45 0.19
N ALA A 327 12.24 3.69 0.47
CA ALA A 327 11.34 4.66 1.11
C ALA A 327 10.11 4.96 0.23
N ARG A 328 10.30 5.13 -1.08
CA ARG A 328 9.21 5.36 -2.05
C ARG A 328 8.27 4.16 -2.15
N VAL A 329 8.81 2.94 -2.23
CA VAL A 329 8.04 1.69 -2.22
C VAL A 329 7.18 1.62 -0.96
N LYS A 330 7.75 1.90 0.21
CA LYS A 330 7.00 1.91 1.48
C LYS A 330 5.89 2.96 1.50
N THR A 331 6.13 4.15 0.96
CA THR A 331 5.09 5.19 0.84
C THR A 331 3.95 4.74 -0.07
N LEU A 332 4.26 4.11 -1.20
CA LEU A 332 3.26 3.58 -2.13
C LEU A 332 2.46 2.44 -1.51
N GLU A 333 3.09 1.54 -0.76
CA GLU A 333 2.41 0.48 -0.02
C GLU A 333 1.40 1.04 0.99
N SER A 334 1.79 2.08 1.73
CA SER A 334 0.88 2.78 2.67
C SER A 334 -0.32 3.39 1.94
N ARG A 335 -0.06 4.11 0.85
CA ARG A 335 -1.11 4.77 0.05
C ARG A 335 -2.05 3.75 -0.59
N LEU A 336 -1.53 2.65 -1.10
CA LEU A 336 -2.31 1.56 -1.66
C LEU A 336 -3.18 0.88 -0.60
N THR A 337 -2.67 0.72 0.63
CA THR A 337 -3.44 0.19 1.75
C THR A 337 -4.62 1.10 2.10
N GLU A 338 -4.39 2.41 2.19
CA GLU A 338 -5.45 3.40 2.41
C GLU A 338 -6.47 3.40 1.27
N LEU A 339 -6.00 3.33 0.02
CA LEU A 339 -6.87 3.33 -1.15
C LEU A 339 -7.72 2.06 -1.26
N MET A 340 -7.17 0.91 -0.88
CA MET A 340 -7.91 -0.35 -0.77
C MET A 340 -8.99 -0.28 0.31
N ALA A 341 -8.70 0.33 1.46
CA ALA A 341 -9.70 0.56 2.50
C ALA A 341 -10.83 1.47 2.01
N ASN A 342 -10.49 2.61 1.39
CA ASN A 342 -11.47 3.53 0.80
C ASN A 342 -12.31 2.86 -0.29
N PHE A 343 -11.71 1.98 -1.10
CA PHE A 343 -12.43 1.22 -2.12
C PHE A 343 -13.41 0.22 -1.51
N GLN A 344 -13.02 -0.46 -0.42
CA GLN A 344 -13.88 -1.37 0.31
C GLN A 344 -15.08 -0.62 0.90
N ASP A 345 -14.85 0.49 1.60
CA ASP A 345 -15.91 1.33 2.19
C ASP A 345 -16.87 1.84 1.10
N ALA A 346 -16.34 2.37 -0.01
CA ALA A 346 -17.15 2.83 -1.13
C ALA A 346 -17.97 1.70 -1.78
N THR A 347 -17.44 0.47 -1.81
CA THR A 347 -18.13 -0.69 -2.34
C THR A 347 -19.26 -1.14 -1.41
N GLU A 348 -19.04 -1.14 -0.10
CA GLU A 348 -20.06 -1.44 0.90
C GLU A 348 -21.19 -0.40 0.84
N GLU A 349 -20.85 0.88 0.79
CA GLU A 349 -21.79 1.97 0.65
C GLU A 349 -22.62 1.91 -0.63
N LYS A 350 -21.99 1.53 -1.75
CA LYS A 350 -22.67 1.32 -3.03
C LYS A 350 -23.63 0.14 -2.94
N ASN A 351 -23.20 -0.99 -2.36
CA ASN A 351 -24.02 -2.18 -2.21
C ASN A 351 -25.22 -1.93 -1.28
N ALA A 352 -25.03 -1.17 -0.19
CA ALA A 352 -26.12 -0.73 0.67
C ALA A 352 -27.14 0.13 -0.09
N ALA A 353 -26.68 1.08 -0.92
CA ALA A 353 -27.56 1.93 -1.72
C ALA A 353 -28.31 1.17 -2.83
N ILE A 354 -27.69 0.12 -3.40
CA ILE A 354 -28.34 -0.79 -4.36
C ILE A 354 -29.43 -1.57 -3.64
N LYS A 355 -29.14 -2.13 -2.46
CA LYS A 355 -30.12 -2.89 -1.69
C LYS A 355 -31.34 -2.04 -1.32
N THR A 356 -31.13 -0.80 -0.86
CA THR A 356 -32.26 0.10 -0.57
C THR A 356 -33.08 0.43 -1.82
N LEU A 357 -32.44 0.58 -2.98
CA LEU A 357 -33.14 0.77 -4.26
C LEU A 357 -33.98 -0.46 -4.63
N GLU A 358 -33.43 -1.67 -4.47
CA GLU A 358 -34.13 -2.93 -4.70
C GLU A 358 -35.36 -3.05 -3.79
N ASP A 359 -35.19 -2.81 -2.48
CA ASP A 359 -36.27 -2.85 -1.49
C ASP A 359 -37.39 -1.83 -1.81
N LEU A 360 -37.02 -0.59 -2.18
CA LEU A 360 -37.96 0.44 -2.59
C LEU A 360 -38.70 0.06 -3.88
N SER A 361 -37.99 -0.46 -4.87
CA SER A 361 -38.57 -0.87 -6.15
C SER A 361 -39.57 -2.02 -5.99
N ALA A 362 -39.27 -3.00 -5.13
CA ALA A 362 -40.16 -4.09 -4.80
C ALA A 362 -41.43 -3.59 -4.09
N SER A 363 -41.28 -2.66 -3.13
CA SER A 363 -42.41 -2.01 -2.45
C SER A 363 -43.30 -1.22 -3.43
N CYS A 364 -42.68 -0.46 -4.35
CA CYS A 364 -43.38 0.27 -5.40
C CYS A 364 -44.18 -0.65 -6.32
N GLU A 365 -43.60 -1.79 -6.70
CA GLU A 365 -44.25 -2.74 -7.59
C GLU A 365 -45.50 -3.35 -6.92
N ILE A 366 -45.38 -3.74 -5.64
CA ILE A 366 -46.52 -4.23 -4.84
C ILE A 366 -47.59 -3.15 -4.72
N ALA A 367 -47.22 -1.94 -4.35
CA ALA A 367 -48.14 -0.81 -4.22
C ALA A 367 -48.85 -0.48 -5.54
N GLY A 368 -48.12 -0.48 -6.66
CA GLY A 368 -48.68 -0.26 -7.99
C GLY A 368 -49.63 -1.37 -8.44
N ARG A 369 -49.32 -2.64 -8.12
CA ARG A 369 -50.24 -3.77 -8.37
C ARG A 369 -51.53 -3.63 -7.56
N LEU A 370 -51.43 -3.28 -6.29
CA LEU A 370 -52.59 -3.04 -5.42
C LEU A 370 -53.42 -1.85 -5.93
N ALA A 371 -52.80 -0.72 -6.27
CA ALA A 371 -53.49 0.44 -6.82
C ALA A 371 -54.26 0.12 -8.10
N LYS A 372 -53.68 -0.68 -9.01
CA LYS A 372 -54.36 -1.17 -10.22
C LYS A 372 -55.54 -2.11 -9.90
N ALA A 373 -55.38 -3.00 -8.93
CA ALA A 373 -56.45 -3.89 -8.50
C ALA A 373 -57.63 -3.10 -7.87
N VAL A 374 -57.34 -2.06 -7.08
CA VAL A 374 -58.39 -1.25 -6.46
C VAL A 374 -59.07 -0.35 -7.51
N THR A 375 -58.31 0.35 -8.36
CA THR A 375 -58.88 1.23 -9.41
C THR A 375 -59.74 0.48 -10.44
N SER A 376 -59.41 -0.77 -10.77
CA SER A 376 -60.24 -1.60 -11.65
C SER A 376 -61.53 -2.10 -10.98
N SER A 377 -61.60 -2.10 -9.64
CA SER A 377 -62.79 -2.51 -8.89
C SER A 377 -63.80 -1.38 -8.62
N GLU A 378 -63.37 -0.11 -8.63
CA GLU A 378 -64.17 1.04 -8.15
C GLU A 378 -65.20 1.61 -9.15
N ILE A 379 -65.28 1.13 -10.39
CA ILE A 379 -66.21 1.69 -11.39
C ILE A 379 -67.55 0.94 -11.49
N ASN A 380 -67.66 -0.33 -11.09
CA ASN A 380 -68.88 -1.08 -11.38
C ASN A 380 -70.08 -0.79 -10.44
N PRO A 381 -69.98 -0.89 -9.10
CA PRO A 381 -71.20 -0.96 -8.28
C PRO A 381 -71.83 0.39 -7.93
N ILE A 382 -71.06 1.50 -7.90
CA ILE A 382 -71.57 2.83 -7.52
C ILE A 382 -72.17 3.55 -8.73
N GLU A 383 -71.51 3.48 -9.89
CA GLU A 383 -72.10 3.95 -11.14
C GLU A 383 -73.30 3.08 -11.52
N GLU A 384 -73.25 1.74 -11.41
CA GLU A 384 -74.45 0.92 -11.63
C GLU A 384 -75.58 1.25 -10.66
N ALA A 385 -75.30 1.51 -9.38
CA ALA A 385 -76.34 1.83 -8.40
C ALA A 385 -76.94 3.22 -8.64
N LYS A 386 -76.13 4.19 -9.08
CA LYS A 386 -76.59 5.54 -9.44
C LYS A 386 -77.38 5.53 -10.75
N ASP A 387 -76.88 4.83 -11.77
CA ASP A 387 -77.53 4.68 -13.08
C ASP A 387 -78.83 3.86 -13.01
N LYS A 388 -78.94 2.91 -12.06
CA LYS A 388 -80.21 2.23 -11.70
C LYS A 388 -81.20 3.08 -10.92
N TYR A 389 -80.75 4.18 -10.31
CA TYR A 389 -81.61 5.06 -9.52
C TYR A 389 -82.05 6.29 -10.34
N ASP A 390 -81.23 6.72 -11.29
CA ASP A 390 -81.51 7.80 -12.22
C ASP A 390 -82.39 7.34 -13.42
N LYS A 391 -82.36 6.04 -13.77
CA LYS A 391 -83.35 5.37 -14.65
C LYS A 391 -84.57 4.94 -13.84
#